data_AF-A0A3R5ZF40-F1
#
_entry.id   AF-A0A3R5ZF40-F1
#
_cell.length_a   1.000
_cell.length_b   1.000
_cell.length_c   1.000
_cell.angle_alpha   90.00
_cell.angle_beta   90.00
_cell.angle_gamma   90.00
#
_symmetry.space_group_name_H-M   'P 1'
#
loop_
_entity.id
_entity.type
_entity.pdbx_description
1 polymer ?
#
loop_
_entity_poly.entity_id
_entity_poly.type
_entity_poly.pdbx_seq_one_letter_code
_entity_poly.pdbx_strand_id
1 'polypeptide(L)'
;MSNYGRCKDCEWGEPESGTWKWYCSYYKTYEDPDEVQDCKQFKERGSSSGGCFLTTACCDYKGLPDDCYELETMRKLRDDYISKQSYGEKLIKDYYAEAPEIVDRINSSANKDEILEKMYEKITNIVKMVDDGKKDEAIIHYMMLLHDLSKLK
;
A
#
# COMPACT_ATOMS: atom_id res chain seq x y z
N MET A 1 -21.06 15.43 1.26
CA MET A 1 -21.67 14.09 1.22
C MET A 1 -21.57 13.52 2.63
N SER A 2 -22.70 13.24 3.26
CA SER A 2 -22.79 12.84 4.67
C SER A 2 -22.24 11.43 4.86
N ASN A 3 -21.16 11.29 5.63
CA ASN A 3 -20.51 10.00 5.93
C ASN A 3 -21.25 9.28 7.07
N TYR A 4 -22.48 8.86 6.82
CA TYR A 4 -23.28 8.07 7.77
C TYR A 4 -22.69 6.65 7.93
N GLY A 5 -22.52 6.18 9.16
CA GLY A 5 -22.18 4.79 9.44
C GLY A 5 -20.70 4.42 9.39
N ARG A 6 -19.76 5.35 9.59
CA ARG A 6 -18.32 5.12 9.39
C ARG A 6 -17.73 3.97 10.21
N CYS A 7 -18.33 3.56 11.33
CA CYS A 7 -17.85 2.38 12.06
C CYS A 7 -17.81 1.10 11.20
N LYS A 8 -18.71 0.98 10.21
CA LYS A 8 -18.72 -0.15 9.27
C LYS A 8 -17.49 -0.19 8.36
N ASP A 9 -17.01 1.00 8.04
CA ASP A 9 -15.86 1.25 7.18
C ASP A 9 -14.62 1.46 8.04
N CYS A 10 -14.61 1.13 9.34
CA CYS A 10 -13.48 1.37 10.24
C CYS A 10 -12.75 0.05 10.56
N GLU A 11 -11.41 0.06 10.55
CA GLU A 11 -10.57 -1.09 10.89
C GLU A 11 -10.91 -1.63 12.29
N TRP A 12 -11.13 -0.71 13.24
CA TRP A 12 -11.45 -1.02 14.63
C TRP A 12 -12.89 -1.50 14.88
N GLY A 13 -13.79 -1.36 13.90
CA GLY A 13 -15.22 -1.64 14.07
C GLY A 13 -15.57 -3.09 13.74
N GLU A 14 -16.14 -3.82 14.68
CA GLU A 14 -16.66 -5.17 14.46
C GLU A 14 -18.19 -5.20 14.61
N PRO A 15 -18.92 -5.84 13.67
CA PRO A 15 -20.37 -5.94 13.79
C PRO A 15 -20.76 -6.92 14.90
N GLU A 16 -21.67 -6.51 15.78
CA GLU A 16 -22.21 -7.39 16.83
C GLU A 16 -23.42 -8.17 16.30
N SER A 17 -23.41 -9.49 16.49
CA SER A 17 -24.49 -10.34 15.97
C SER A 17 -25.79 -10.10 16.74
N GLY A 18 -26.87 -9.77 16.02
CA GLY A 18 -28.18 -9.56 16.61
C GLY A 18 -28.43 -8.15 17.17
N THR A 19 -27.50 -7.21 16.95
CA THR A 19 -27.73 -5.78 17.23
C THR A 19 -27.28 -4.92 16.05
N TRP A 20 -27.65 -3.64 16.07
CA TRP A 20 -27.23 -2.62 15.09
C TRP A 20 -25.98 -1.85 15.55
N LYS A 21 -25.47 -2.15 16.76
CA LYS A 21 -24.27 -1.54 17.32
C LYS A 21 -23.01 -2.25 16.84
N TRP A 22 -21.92 -1.50 16.81
CA TRP A 22 -20.61 -1.98 16.42
C TRP A 22 -19.67 -1.93 17.61
N TYR A 23 -18.94 -2.99 17.84
CA TYR A 23 -17.90 -2.99 18.86
C TYR A 23 -16.65 -2.28 18.30
N CYS A 24 -16.19 -1.25 19.01
CA CYS A 24 -14.94 -0.56 18.68
C CYS A 24 -13.81 -1.11 19.54
N SER A 25 -12.86 -1.81 18.93
CA SER A 25 -11.73 -2.43 19.64
C SER A 25 -10.74 -1.42 20.23
N TYR A 26 -10.69 -0.20 19.68
CA TYR A 26 -9.83 0.90 20.19
C TYR A 26 -10.34 1.45 21.53
N TYR A 27 -11.61 1.89 21.56
CA TYR A 27 -12.24 2.42 22.77
C TYR A 27 -12.79 1.33 23.69
N LYS A 28 -12.84 0.07 23.21
CA LYS A 28 -13.34 -1.11 23.90
C LYS A 28 -14.77 -0.94 24.38
N THR A 29 -15.62 -0.42 23.49
CA THR A 29 -17.02 -0.12 23.78
C THR A 29 -17.90 -0.33 22.56
N TYR A 30 -19.20 -0.45 22.78
CA TYR A 30 -20.20 -0.53 21.72
C TYR A 30 -20.61 0.87 21.28
N GLU A 31 -20.33 1.14 20.03
CA GLU A 31 -20.66 2.40 19.36
C GLU A 31 -21.84 2.22 18.43
N ASP A 32 -22.58 3.30 18.29
CA ASP A 32 -23.67 3.44 17.35
C ASP A 32 -23.14 4.11 16.08
N PRO A 33 -23.08 3.41 14.93
CA PRO A 33 -22.56 3.98 13.68
C PRO A 33 -23.36 5.17 13.15
N ASP A 34 -24.65 5.28 13.51
CA ASP A 34 -25.54 6.33 13.04
C ASP A 34 -25.35 7.62 13.87
N GLU A 35 -24.95 7.49 15.14
CA GLU A 35 -24.64 8.61 16.04
C GLU A 35 -23.16 9.04 15.97
N VAL A 36 -22.24 8.12 15.69
CA VAL A 36 -20.80 8.41 15.58
C VAL A 36 -20.47 8.95 14.19
N GLN A 37 -20.71 10.26 14.01
CA GLN A 37 -20.48 10.96 12.75
C GLN A 37 -19.02 11.39 12.54
N ASP A 38 -18.27 11.65 13.62
CA ASP A 38 -16.88 12.12 13.59
C ASP A 38 -16.05 11.43 14.69
N CYS A 39 -15.41 10.31 14.33
CA CYS A 39 -14.51 9.58 15.23
C CYS A 39 -13.06 10.00 14.96
N LYS A 40 -12.40 10.59 15.96
CA LYS A 40 -10.98 10.99 15.88
C LYS A 40 -10.01 9.85 15.59
N GLN A 41 -10.44 8.62 15.88
CA GLN A 41 -9.64 7.40 15.70
C GLN A 41 -10.17 6.57 14.53
N PHE A 42 -11.03 7.16 13.70
CA PHE A 42 -11.50 6.52 12.48
C PHE A 42 -10.31 6.18 11.59
N LYS A 43 -10.15 4.90 11.30
CA LYS A 43 -9.17 4.37 10.36
C LYS A 43 -9.94 3.53 9.37
N GLU A 44 -10.00 3.94 8.11
CA GLU A 44 -10.85 3.28 7.14
C GLU A 44 -10.38 1.83 6.88
N ARG A 45 -11.27 0.85 7.01
CA ARG A 45 -11.02 -0.58 6.77
C ARG A 45 -10.78 -0.78 5.29
N GLY A 46 -9.62 -1.31 4.93
CA GLY A 46 -9.23 -1.40 3.52
C GLY A 46 -8.77 -0.06 2.93
N SER A 47 -8.80 1.04 3.68
CA SER A 47 -7.86 2.13 3.45
C SER A 47 -6.52 1.64 3.94
N SER A 48 -5.86 0.88 3.08
CA SER A 48 -4.42 0.68 3.17
C SER A 48 -3.82 2.07 3.35
N SER A 49 -3.36 2.38 4.55
CA SER A 49 -2.40 3.45 4.73
C SER A 49 -1.19 3.10 3.85
N GLY A 50 -1.20 3.59 2.61
CA GLY A 50 -0.05 3.65 1.71
C GLY A 50 0.70 2.34 1.39
N GLY A 51 0.14 1.16 1.65
CA GLY A 51 0.83 -0.12 1.51
C GLY A 51 1.30 -0.38 0.08
N CYS A 52 2.60 -0.29 -0.17
CA CYS A 52 3.19 -0.73 -1.41
C CYS A 52 3.21 -2.27 -1.43
N PHE A 53 2.20 -2.90 -2.02
CA PHE A 53 2.06 -4.37 -2.13
C PHE A 53 3.36 -5.06 -2.57
N LEU A 54 3.98 -4.55 -3.65
CA LEU A 54 5.23 -5.12 -4.17
C LEU A 54 6.38 -5.03 -3.18
N THR A 55 6.51 -3.89 -2.51
CA THR A 55 7.66 -3.65 -1.66
C THR A 55 7.52 -4.36 -0.31
N THR A 56 6.27 -4.52 0.16
CA THR A 56 5.92 -5.38 1.30
C THR A 56 6.34 -6.83 1.03
N ALA A 57 5.98 -7.39 -0.13
CA ALA A 57 6.38 -8.74 -0.54
C ALA A 57 7.91 -8.91 -0.61
N CYS A 58 8.64 -7.86 -1.01
CA CYS A 58 10.10 -7.84 -1.02
C CYS A 58 10.69 -7.87 0.40
N CYS A 59 10.16 -7.06 1.32
CA CYS A 59 10.66 -7.00 2.70
C CYS A 59 10.36 -8.26 3.48
N ASP A 60 9.17 -8.84 3.31
CA ASP A 60 8.83 -10.14 3.90
C ASP A 60 9.83 -11.22 3.47
N TYR A 61 10.20 -11.25 2.19
CA TYR A 61 11.20 -12.18 1.67
C TYR A 61 12.61 -11.92 2.21
N LYS A 62 13.02 -10.65 2.33
CA LYS A 62 14.33 -10.29 2.87
C LYS A 62 14.40 -10.35 4.40
N GLY A 63 13.28 -10.60 5.09
CA GLY A 63 13.19 -10.52 6.54
C GLY A 63 13.44 -9.11 7.08
N LEU A 64 13.17 -8.09 6.24
CA LEU A 64 13.32 -6.68 6.60
C LEU A 64 12.02 -6.17 7.22
N PRO A 65 12.08 -5.18 8.12
CA PRO A 65 10.88 -4.59 8.67
C PRO A 65 10.13 -3.74 7.62
N ASP A 66 8.82 -3.57 7.81
CA ASP A 66 7.96 -2.83 6.86
C ASP A 66 8.23 -1.31 6.82
N ASP A 67 9.10 -0.81 7.70
CA ASP A 67 9.59 0.56 7.77
C ASP A 67 11.06 0.70 7.35
N CYS A 68 11.61 -0.30 6.63
CA CYS A 68 12.99 -0.23 6.17
C CYS A 68 13.21 0.98 5.24
N TYR A 69 14.45 1.46 5.22
CA TYR A 69 14.83 2.71 4.55
C TYR A 69 14.41 2.74 3.07
N GLU A 70 14.63 1.64 2.37
CA GLU A 70 14.31 1.48 0.96
C GLU A 70 12.80 1.60 0.70
N LEU A 71 11.98 1.02 1.59
CA LEU A 71 10.53 1.11 1.50
C LEU A 71 10.03 2.52 1.72
N GLU A 72 10.51 3.15 2.78
CA GLU A 72 10.12 4.51 3.13
C GLU A 72 10.54 5.49 2.02
N THR A 73 11.68 5.27 1.38
CA THR A 73 12.14 6.08 0.25
C THR A 73 11.25 5.88 -0.98
N MET A 74 10.86 4.64 -1.30
CA MET A 74 9.94 4.34 -2.40
C MET A 74 8.54 4.92 -2.15
N ARG A 75 8.03 4.81 -0.92
CA ARG A 75 6.74 5.40 -0.50
C ARG A 75 6.79 6.93 -0.64
N LYS A 76 7.84 7.59 -0.15
CA LYS A 76 8.05 9.04 -0.33
C LYS A 76 8.18 9.43 -1.81
N LEU A 77 8.90 8.67 -2.62
CA LEU A 77 8.98 8.94 -4.06
C LEU A 77 7.58 8.93 -4.70
N ARG A 78 6.75 7.95 -4.36
CA ARG A 78 5.37 7.85 -4.84
C ARG A 78 4.49 9.00 -4.32
N ASP A 79 4.46 9.17 -3.01
CA ASP A 79 3.49 10.01 -2.33
C ASP A 79 3.86 11.49 -2.38
N ASP A 80 5.16 11.83 -2.38
CA ASP A 80 5.61 13.23 -2.38
C ASP A 80 6.04 13.74 -3.75
N TYR A 81 6.43 12.86 -4.68
CA TYR A 81 6.96 13.30 -5.98
C TYR A 81 6.09 12.85 -7.15
N ILE A 82 5.79 11.56 -7.29
CA ILE A 82 4.95 11.04 -8.39
C ILE A 82 3.55 11.66 -8.29
N SER A 83 2.92 11.72 -7.11
CA SER A 83 1.59 12.30 -6.92
C SER A 83 1.44 13.74 -7.41
N LYS A 84 2.53 14.51 -7.41
CA LYS A 84 2.58 15.92 -7.85
C LYS A 84 2.77 16.07 -9.37
N GLN A 85 3.05 14.98 -10.08
CA GLN A 85 3.16 14.97 -11.53
C GLN A 85 1.77 14.94 -12.18
N SER A 86 1.65 15.53 -13.36
CA SER A 86 0.38 15.52 -14.13
C SER A 86 -0.10 14.12 -14.50
N TYR A 87 0.81 13.16 -14.63
CA TYR A 87 0.53 11.74 -14.87
C TYR A 87 0.49 10.90 -13.59
N GLY A 88 0.78 11.51 -12.43
CA GLY A 88 1.01 10.84 -11.16
C GLY A 88 -0.18 10.07 -10.63
N GLU A 89 -1.34 10.72 -10.60
CA GLU A 89 -2.59 10.12 -10.11
C GLU A 89 -2.94 8.84 -10.88
N LYS A 90 -2.84 8.89 -12.21
CA LYS A 90 -3.09 7.72 -13.06
C LYS A 90 -2.08 6.61 -12.78
N LEU A 91 -0.78 6.94 -12.70
CA LEU A 91 0.26 5.93 -12.44
C LEU A 91 0.04 5.23 -11.09
N ILE A 92 -0.29 5.99 -10.05
CA ILE A 92 -0.55 5.45 -8.72
C ILE A 92 -1.81 4.57 -8.74
N LYS A 93 -2.85 4.99 -9.46
CA LYS A 93 -4.07 4.19 -9.61
C LYS A 93 -3.81 2.86 -10.32
N ASP A 94 -3.07 2.89 -11.43
CA ASP A 94 -2.72 1.70 -12.20
C ASP A 94 -1.86 0.75 -11.33
N TYR A 95 -0.92 1.30 -10.56
CA TYR A 95 -0.16 0.55 -9.55
C TYR A 95 -1.06 -0.20 -8.56
N TYR A 96 -2.01 0.50 -7.91
CA TYR A 96 -2.88 -0.12 -6.91
C TYR A 96 -3.85 -1.14 -7.51
N ALA A 97 -4.19 -1.01 -8.79
CA ALA A 97 -5.01 -1.99 -9.51
C ALA A 97 -4.23 -3.27 -9.85
N GLU A 98 -2.97 -3.14 -10.28
CA GLU A 98 -2.17 -4.27 -10.77
C GLU A 98 -1.32 -4.96 -9.70
N ALA A 99 -0.83 -4.21 -8.71
CA ALA A 99 0.14 -4.72 -7.74
C ALA A 99 -0.34 -5.93 -6.91
N PRO A 100 -1.60 -6.03 -6.44
CA PRO A 100 -2.07 -7.21 -5.72
C PRO A 100 -1.99 -8.49 -6.56
N GLU A 101 -2.45 -8.44 -7.81
CA GLU A 101 -2.43 -9.59 -8.72
C GLU A 101 -0.99 -10.00 -9.06
N ILE A 102 -0.09 -9.03 -9.22
CA ILE A 102 1.34 -9.28 -9.43
C ILE A 102 1.93 -10.02 -8.22
N VAL A 103 1.64 -9.58 -6.99
CA VAL A 103 2.13 -10.24 -5.77
C VAL A 103 1.63 -11.68 -5.69
N ASP A 104 0.35 -11.93 -6.01
CA ASP A 104 -0.22 -13.28 -6.01
C ASP A 104 0.48 -14.19 -7.03
N ARG A 105 0.78 -13.67 -8.23
CA ARG A 105 1.55 -14.41 -9.25
C ARG A 105 2.98 -14.70 -8.80
N ILE A 106 3.67 -13.74 -8.18
CA ILE A 106 5.02 -13.94 -7.63
C ILE A 106 4.98 -15.03 -6.55
N ASN A 107 4.02 -14.95 -5.63
CA ASN A 107 3.87 -15.92 -4.55
C ASN A 107 3.56 -17.34 -5.05
N SER A 108 2.84 -17.46 -6.17
CA SER A 108 2.50 -18.73 -6.79
C SER A 108 3.57 -19.27 -7.75
N SER A 109 4.62 -18.48 -8.02
CA SER A 109 5.70 -18.86 -8.95
C SER A 109 6.71 -19.80 -8.30
N ALA A 110 7.15 -20.81 -9.05
CA ALA A 110 8.27 -21.67 -8.64
C ALA A 110 9.60 -20.90 -8.54
N ASN A 111 9.71 -19.75 -9.23
CA ASN A 111 10.91 -18.89 -9.24
C ASN A 111 10.74 -17.66 -8.33
N LYS A 112 9.84 -17.73 -7.33
CA LYS A 112 9.54 -16.64 -6.40
C LYS A 112 10.80 -15.94 -5.88
N ASP A 113 11.74 -16.71 -5.34
CA ASP A 113 12.94 -16.19 -4.70
C ASP A 113 13.82 -15.39 -5.67
N GLU A 114 13.99 -15.88 -6.91
CA GLU A 114 14.77 -15.18 -7.95
C GLU A 114 14.08 -13.87 -8.38
N ILE A 115 12.74 -13.89 -8.49
CA ILE A 115 11.96 -12.70 -8.86
C ILE A 115 12.06 -11.65 -7.75
N LEU A 116 11.91 -12.04 -6.49
CA LEU A 116 11.99 -11.14 -5.34
C LEU A 116 13.40 -10.58 -5.16
N GLU A 117 14.44 -11.38 -5.41
CA GLU A 117 15.83 -10.92 -5.39
C GLU A 117 16.06 -9.81 -6.44
N LYS A 118 15.66 -10.05 -7.70
CA LYS A 118 15.77 -9.06 -8.78
C LYS A 118 14.93 -7.82 -8.52
N MET A 119 13.76 -7.99 -7.91
CA MET A 119 12.90 -6.86 -7.52
C MET A 119 13.59 -6.01 -6.45
N TYR A 120 14.22 -6.62 -5.45
CA TYR A 120 14.97 -5.91 -4.42
C TYR A 120 16.17 -5.16 -4.99
N GLU A 121 16.92 -5.76 -5.90
CA GLU A 121 18.02 -5.07 -6.61
C GLU A 121 17.52 -3.83 -7.38
N LYS A 122 16.37 -3.93 -8.06
CA LYS A 122 15.77 -2.78 -8.74
C LYS A 122 15.33 -1.69 -7.77
N ILE A 123 14.68 -2.07 -6.67
CA ILE A 123 14.24 -1.13 -5.63
C ILE A 123 15.45 -0.38 -5.05
N THR A 124 16.51 -1.08 -4.65
CA THR A 124 17.72 -0.45 -4.09
C THR A 124 18.39 0.50 -5.09
N ASN A 125 18.36 0.19 -6.39
CA ASN A 125 18.85 1.11 -7.42
C ASN A 125 17.98 2.37 -7.57
N ILE A 126 16.66 2.24 -7.50
CA ILE A 126 15.74 3.39 -7.51
C ILE A 126 16.01 4.27 -6.28
N VAL A 127 16.16 3.68 -5.11
CA VAL A 127 16.48 4.38 -3.86
C VAL A 127 17.76 5.20 -4.00
N LYS A 128 18.83 4.62 -4.55
CA LYS A 128 20.07 5.36 -4.84
C LYS A 128 19.84 6.56 -5.76
N MET A 129 19.02 6.40 -6.81
CA MET A 129 18.68 7.53 -7.70
C MET A 129 17.94 8.64 -6.97
N VAL A 130 17.03 8.28 -6.05
CA VAL A 130 16.31 9.26 -5.21
C VAL A 130 17.28 10.00 -4.29
N ASP A 131 18.21 9.28 -3.67
CA ASP A 131 19.24 9.84 -2.78
C ASP A 131 20.20 10.78 -3.52
N ASP A 132 20.54 10.44 -4.76
CA ASP A 132 21.33 11.28 -5.67
C ASP A 132 20.54 12.50 -6.22
N GLY A 133 19.26 12.64 -5.85
CA GLY A 133 18.37 13.72 -6.31
C GLY A 133 17.83 13.53 -7.74
N LYS A 134 18.10 12.39 -8.38
CA LYS A 134 17.69 12.03 -9.75
C LYS A 134 16.27 11.47 -9.79
N LYS A 135 15.31 12.25 -9.31
CA LYS A 135 13.92 11.79 -9.12
C LYS A 135 13.21 11.43 -10.43
N ASP A 136 13.50 12.13 -11.53
CA ASP A 136 12.89 11.83 -12.84
C ASP A 136 13.37 10.48 -13.39
N GLU A 137 14.67 10.17 -13.24
CA GLU A 137 15.21 8.85 -13.58
C GLU A 137 14.61 7.77 -12.67
N ALA A 138 14.48 8.04 -11.38
CA ALA A 138 13.86 7.13 -10.42
C ALA A 138 12.41 6.76 -10.81
N ILE A 139 11.62 7.71 -11.32
CA ILE A 139 10.27 7.45 -11.82
C ILE A 139 10.29 6.51 -13.04
N ILE A 140 11.20 6.74 -13.99
CA ILE A 140 11.29 5.88 -15.18
C ILE A 140 11.58 4.43 -14.75
N HIS A 141 12.53 4.24 -13.83
CA HIS A 141 12.85 2.92 -13.30
C HIS A 141 11.71 2.31 -12.47
N TYR A 142 10.95 3.13 -11.74
CA TYR A 142 9.73 2.71 -11.04
C TYR A 142 8.67 2.17 -12.03
N MET A 143 8.40 2.90 -13.11
CA MET A 143 7.46 2.46 -14.15
C MET A 143 7.94 1.18 -14.85
N MET A 144 9.23 1.09 -15.16
CA MET A 144 9.82 -0.10 -15.77
C MET A 144 9.70 -1.32 -14.86
N LEU A 145 9.89 -1.16 -13.54
CA LEU A 145 9.69 -2.23 -12.57
C LEU A 145 8.27 -2.79 -12.65
N LEU A 146 7.25 -1.92 -12.61
CA LEU A 146 5.85 -2.36 -12.70
C LEU A 146 5.54 -3.08 -14.01
N HIS A 147 6.00 -2.51 -15.13
CA HIS A 147 5.79 -3.09 -16.45
C HIS A 147 6.52 -4.43 -16.65
N ASP A 148 7.71 -4.62 -16.06
CA ASP A 148 8.40 -5.91 -16.11
C ASP A 148 7.67 -6.96 -15.28
N LEU A 149 7.13 -6.57 -14.13
CA LEU A 149 6.38 -7.48 -13.25
C LEU A 149 5.01 -7.85 -13.80
N SER A 150 4.31 -6.94 -14.50
CA SER A 150 3.01 -7.23 -15.13
C SER A 150 3.12 -8.26 -16.27
N LYS A 151 4.33 -8.46 -16.80
CA LYS A 151 4.64 -9.50 -17.81
C LYS A 151 4.91 -10.88 -17.22
N LEU A 152 4.99 -11.02 -15.90
CA LEU A 152 5.11 -12.32 -15.27
C LEU A 152 3.85 -13.15 -15.60
N LYS A 153 4.08 -14.31 -16.22
CA LYS A 153 3.05 -15.28 -16.61
C LYS A 153 3.10 -16.49 -15.72
#